data_AF-A0A4Y7IQM4-F1
#
_entry.id   AF-A0A4Y7IQM4-F1
#
_cell.length_a   1.000
_cell.length_b   1.000
_cell.length_c   1.000
_cell.angle_alpha   90.00
_cell.angle_beta   90.00
_cell.angle_gamma   90.00
#
_symmetry.space_group_name_H-M   'P 1'
#
loop_
_entity.id
_entity.type
_entity.pdbx_description
1 polymer ?
#
loop_
_entity_poly.entity_id
_entity_poly.type
_entity_poly.pdbx_seq_one_letter_code
_entity_poly.pdbx_strand_id
1 'polypeptide(L)'
;MLETRQEVSYLLCAKDSKIPFMRIKYDGISVDLPYAQLKVMSVPDNVDILNPFILENIDETSWKCSSGVRANMKILQLVPNLEVGHSFLHFTEMGLIEFGVSQTISSNFLRTR
;
A
#
# COMPACT_ATOMS: atom_id res chain seq x y z
N MET A 1 -6.79 -15.42 -13.47
CA MET A 1 -5.54 -15.79 -12.75
C MET A 1 -5.72 -15.77 -11.23
N LEU A 2 -6.32 -14.73 -10.63
CA LEU A 2 -6.55 -14.70 -9.17
C LEU A 2 -7.82 -15.45 -8.75
N GLU A 3 -8.90 -15.37 -9.53
CA GLU A 3 -10.17 -16.07 -9.27
C GLU A 3 -10.05 -17.61 -9.29
N THR A 4 -9.00 -18.13 -9.93
CA THR A 4 -8.77 -19.57 -10.09
C THR A 4 -7.96 -20.17 -8.94
N ARG A 5 -7.49 -19.36 -7.99
CA ARG A 5 -6.69 -19.79 -6.84
C ARG A 5 -7.59 -20.13 -5.66
N GLN A 6 -7.39 -21.29 -5.04
CA GLN A 6 -8.23 -21.78 -3.93
C GLN A 6 -8.06 -20.95 -2.65
N GLU A 7 -6.91 -20.30 -2.50
CA GLU A 7 -6.55 -19.42 -1.38
C GLU A 7 -7.31 -18.09 -1.42
N VAL A 8 -7.86 -17.72 -2.58
CA VAL A 8 -8.61 -16.47 -2.77
C VAL A 8 -10.09 -16.73 -2.47
N SER A 9 -10.54 -16.25 -1.32
CA SER A 9 -11.93 -16.39 -0.85
C SER A 9 -12.84 -15.21 -1.24
N TYR A 10 -12.26 -14.08 -1.64
CA TYR A 10 -12.97 -12.87 -2.02
C TYR A 10 -12.15 -12.06 -3.01
N LEU A 11 -12.82 -11.42 -3.98
CA LEU A 11 -12.24 -10.53 -4.95
C LEU A 11 -13.21 -9.39 -5.26
N LEU A 12 -12.72 -8.14 -5.25
CA LEU A 12 -13.47 -6.93 -5.57
C LEU A 12 -12.61 -5.99 -6.41
N CYS A 13 -13.16 -5.44 -7.49
CA CYS A 13 -12.51 -4.43 -8.30
C CYS A 13 -13.21 -3.08 -8.13
N ALA A 14 -12.54 -2.10 -7.51
CA ALA A 14 -13.08 -0.78 -7.23
C ALA A 14 -12.55 0.27 -8.23
N LYS A 15 -13.11 0.27 -9.45
CA LYS A 15 -12.64 1.13 -10.55
C LYS A 15 -13.00 2.61 -10.37
N ASP A 16 -14.16 2.90 -9.80
CA ASP A 16 -14.70 4.27 -9.69
C ASP A 16 -14.22 5.00 -8.42
N SER A 17 -13.19 4.47 -7.74
CA SER A 17 -12.62 5.09 -6.55
C SER A 17 -11.55 6.13 -6.92
N LYS A 18 -11.24 7.04 -5.99
CA LYS A 18 -10.20 8.08 -6.20
C LYS A 18 -8.83 7.48 -6.56
N ILE A 19 -8.54 6.29 -6.06
CA ILE A 19 -7.35 5.50 -6.35
C ILE A 19 -7.86 4.10 -6.70
N PRO A 20 -7.96 3.71 -7.98
CA PRO A 20 -8.47 2.41 -8.36
C PRO A 20 -7.65 1.26 -7.77
N PHE A 21 -8.32 0.25 -7.23
CA PHE A 21 -7.68 -0.93 -6.65
C PHE A 21 -8.49 -2.21 -6.86
N MET A 22 -7.80 -3.34 -6.76
CA MET A 22 -8.39 -4.66 -6.59
C MET A 22 -8.17 -5.12 -5.15
N ARG A 23 -9.23 -5.48 -4.43
CA ARG A 23 -9.15 -6.07 -3.09
C ARG A 23 -9.33 -7.57 -3.19
N ILE A 24 -8.42 -8.34 -2.60
CA ILE A 24 -8.53 -9.79 -2.47
C ILE A 24 -8.53 -10.21 -1.01
N LYS A 25 -9.12 -11.36 -0.69
CA LYS A 25 -8.93 -12.04 0.60
C LYS A 25 -8.19 -13.34 0.37
N TYR A 26 -6.87 -13.30 0.56
CA TYR A 26 -5.95 -14.41 0.39
C TYR A 26 -5.64 -15.03 1.75
N ASP A 27 -5.96 -16.31 1.96
CA ASP A 27 -5.77 -17.01 3.24
C ASP A 27 -6.31 -16.24 4.46
N GLY A 28 -7.49 -15.64 4.30
CA GLY A 28 -8.12 -14.84 5.36
C GLY A 28 -7.63 -13.39 5.46
N ILE A 29 -6.52 -13.04 4.81
CA ILE A 29 -5.91 -11.71 4.85
C ILE A 29 -6.46 -10.86 3.70
N SER A 30 -7.01 -9.70 4.04
CA SER A 30 -7.46 -8.70 3.07
C SER A 30 -6.26 -7.92 2.53
N VAL A 31 -6.08 -7.90 1.21
CA VAL A 31 -4.99 -7.20 0.52
C VAL A 31 -5.57 -6.27 -0.54
N ASP A 32 -5.18 -5.00 -0.50
CA ASP A 32 -5.53 -4.00 -1.50
C ASP A 32 -4.39 -3.84 -2.50
N LEU A 33 -4.72 -3.98 -3.79
CA LEU A 33 -3.79 -3.96 -4.91
C LEU A 33 -4.13 -2.77 -5.82
N PRO A 34 -3.60 -1.56 -5.53
CA PRO A 34 -3.66 -0.46 -6.48
C PRO A 34 -2.79 -0.74 -7.70
N TYR A 35 -3.10 -0.12 -8.84
CA TYR A 35 -2.36 -0.29 -10.08
C TYR A 35 -1.84 1.06 -10.59
N ALA A 36 -0.59 1.08 -11.05
CA ALA A 36 0.03 2.21 -11.71
C ALA A 36 0.68 1.76 -13.01
N GLN A 37 0.36 2.46 -14.11
CA GLN A 37 0.99 2.25 -15.41
C GLN A 37 2.22 3.14 -15.53
N LEU A 38 3.35 2.54 -15.93
CA LEU A 38 4.58 3.27 -16.25
C LEU A 38 4.75 3.35 -17.77
N LYS A 39 5.31 4.46 -18.27
CA LYS A 39 5.57 4.65 -19.71
C LYS A 39 6.94 4.10 -20.12
N VAL A 40 7.17 2.83 -19.80
CA VAL A 40 8.41 2.10 -20.13
C VAL A 40 8.07 0.83 -20.90
N MET A 41 8.96 0.41 -21.80
CA MET A 41 8.76 -0.80 -22.62
C MET A 41 8.79 -2.09 -21.79
N SER A 42 9.54 -2.09 -20.69
CA SER A 42 9.61 -3.18 -19.74
C SER A 42 9.91 -2.61 -18.36
N VAL A 43 9.35 -3.22 -17.31
CA VAL A 43 9.63 -2.84 -15.93
C VAL A 43 10.80 -3.71 -15.45
N PRO A 44 11.95 -3.11 -15.10
CA PRO A 44 13.07 -3.87 -14.56
C PRO A 44 12.77 -4.34 -13.13
N ASP A 45 13.40 -5.44 -12.70
CA ASP A 45 13.20 -6.02 -11.35
C ASP A 45 13.57 -5.03 -10.23
N ASN A 46 14.53 -4.14 -10.48
CA ASN A 46 15.02 -3.12 -9.57
C ASN A 46 14.51 -1.71 -9.90
N VAL A 47 13.25 -1.59 -10.33
CA VAL A 47 12.62 -0.32 -10.67
C VAL A 47 12.69 0.69 -9.50
N ASP A 48 13.32 1.83 -9.74
CA ASP A 48 13.35 2.94 -8.77
C ASP A 48 12.17 3.89 -9.02
N ILE A 49 11.12 3.75 -8.22
CA ILE A 49 9.92 4.59 -8.29
C ILE A 49 10.14 6.05 -7.87
N LEU A 50 11.32 6.40 -7.36
CA LEU A 50 11.71 7.79 -7.08
C LEU A 50 12.42 8.43 -8.27
N ASN A 51 12.83 7.63 -9.26
CA ASN A 51 13.52 8.12 -10.44
C ASN A 51 12.58 9.01 -11.29
N PRO A 52 12.93 10.29 -11.51
CA PRO A 52 12.09 11.20 -12.28
C PRO A 52 11.85 10.74 -13.73
N PHE A 53 12.77 9.98 -14.33
CA PHE A 53 12.63 9.46 -15.69
C PHE A 53 11.51 8.42 -15.79
N ILE A 54 11.32 7.59 -14.77
CA ILE A 54 10.27 6.55 -14.75
C ILE A 54 8.89 7.17 -14.51
N LEU A 55 8.88 8.31 -13.82
CA LEU A 55 7.69 9.09 -13.54
C LEU A 55 7.36 10.09 -14.65
N GLU A 56 8.18 10.17 -15.69
CA GLU A 56 7.95 11.10 -16.79
C GLU A 56 6.68 10.69 -17.56
N ASN A 57 5.82 11.67 -17.84
CA ASN A 57 4.59 11.49 -18.61
C ASN A 57 3.59 10.47 -18.03
N ILE A 58 3.71 10.06 -16.77
CA ILE A 58 2.74 9.18 -16.10
C ILE A 58 1.37 9.87 -15.98
N ASP A 59 0.28 9.12 -16.12
CA ASP A 59 -1.07 9.66 -15.97
C ASP A 59 -1.40 9.98 -14.50
N GLU A 60 -2.38 10.86 -14.28
CA GLU A 60 -2.75 11.34 -12.95
C GLU A 60 -3.16 10.20 -12.00
N THR A 61 -3.85 9.19 -12.51
CA THR A 61 -4.31 8.05 -11.70
C THR A 61 -3.12 7.22 -11.25
N SER A 62 -2.24 6.84 -12.17
CA SER A 62 -1.01 6.10 -11.85
C SER A 62 -0.08 6.90 -10.93
N TRP A 63 -0.01 8.23 -11.08
CA TRP A 63 0.71 9.12 -10.17
C TRP A 63 0.16 9.07 -8.74
N LYS A 64 -1.17 9.08 -8.58
CA LYS A 64 -1.85 8.95 -7.27
C LYS A 64 -1.64 7.58 -6.67
N CYS A 65 -1.80 6.50 -7.44
CA CYS A 65 -1.60 5.12 -6.99
C CYS A 65 -0.19 4.89 -6.44
N SER A 66 0.83 5.50 -7.04
CA SER A 66 2.23 5.35 -6.64
C SER A 66 2.68 6.34 -5.56
N SER A 67 1.84 7.30 -5.17
CA SER A 67 2.20 8.35 -4.21
C SER A 67 2.54 7.82 -2.81
N GLY A 68 1.75 6.86 -2.30
CA GLY A 68 2.00 6.23 -1.00
C GLY A 68 3.33 5.47 -0.97
N VAL A 69 3.64 4.73 -2.04
CA VAL A 69 4.90 3.98 -2.14
C VAL A 69 6.09 4.93 -2.21
N ARG A 70 6.01 6.01 -3.00
CA ARG A 70 7.06 7.05 -3.06
C ARG A 70 7.28 7.73 -1.70
N ALA A 71 6.19 8.08 -1.01
CA ALA A 71 6.26 8.71 0.31
C ALA A 71 6.94 7.76 1.31
N ASN A 72 6.51 6.50 1.34
CA ASN A 72 7.11 5.48 2.21
C ASN A 72 8.61 5.30 1.92
N MET A 73 9.00 5.22 0.64
CA MET A 73 10.39 5.05 0.25
C MET A 73 11.27 6.23 0.66
N LYS A 74 10.75 7.47 0.55
CA LYS A 74 11.44 8.67 1.07
C LYS A 74 11.55 8.65 2.59
N ILE A 75 10.51 8.24 3.31
CA ILE A 75 10.57 8.10 4.78
C ILE A 75 11.67 7.10 5.16
N LEU A 76 11.72 5.94 4.51
CA LEU A 76 12.75 4.93 4.75
C LEU A 76 14.17 5.45 4.48
N GLN A 77 14.37 6.32 3.49
CA GLN A 77 15.66 6.97 3.23
C GLN A 77 16.05 8.01 4.30
N LEU A 78 15.07 8.61 4.98
CA LEU A 78 15.29 9.66 5.98
C LEU A 78 15.41 9.12 7.41
N VAL A 79 14.88 7.94 7.69
CA VAL A 79 14.94 7.30 9.01
C VAL A 79 16.33 6.69 9.22
N PRO A 80 17.15 7.22 10.16
CA PRO A 80 18.53 6.78 10.34
C PRO A 80 18.64 5.38 10.96
N ASN A 81 17.63 4.95 11.71
CA ASN A 81 17.54 3.61 12.27
C ASN A 81 16.12 3.09 12.11
N LEU A 82 15.96 2.06 11.27
CA LEU A 82 14.65 1.50 10.95
C LEU A 82 13.97 0.87 12.16
N GLU A 83 14.69 0.17 13.04
CA GLU A 83 14.09 -0.46 14.23
C GLU A 83 13.49 0.57 15.18
N VAL A 84 14.22 1.68 15.41
CA VAL A 84 13.73 2.80 16.21
C VAL A 84 12.54 3.48 15.53
N GLY A 85 12.61 3.68 14.21
CA GLY A 85 11.52 4.25 13.42
C GLY A 85 10.25 3.41 13.47
N HIS A 86 10.36 2.09 13.32
CA HIS A 86 9.25 1.14 13.42
C HIS A 86 8.65 1.13 14.82
N SER A 87 9.49 1.10 15.86
CA SER A 87 9.04 1.12 17.26
C SER A 87 8.30 2.41 17.60
N PHE A 88 8.82 3.54 17.14
CA PHE A 88 8.17 4.84 17.32
C PHE A 88 6.83 4.92 16.59
N LEU A 89 6.78 4.52 15.31
CA LEU A 89 5.54 4.51 14.54
C LEU A 89 4.48 3.65 15.22
N HIS A 90 4.83 2.43 15.62
CA HIS A 90 3.93 1.53 16.34
C HIS A 90 3.39 2.14 17.64
N PHE A 91 4.26 2.74 18.45
CA PHE A 91 3.86 3.42 19.68
C PHE A 91 2.88 4.56 19.41
N THR A 92 3.16 5.40 18.41
CA THR A 92 2.28 6.52 18.05
C THR A 92 0.93 6.05 17.50
N GLU A 93 0.90 5.01 16.67
CA GLU A 93 -0.34 4.44 16.14
C GLU A 93 -1.21 3.89 17.26
N MET A 94 -0.63 3.13 18.19
CA MET A 94 -1.33 2.61 19.36
C MET A 94 -1.91 3.73 20.22
N GLY A 95 -1.14 4.78 20.50
CA GLY A 95 -1.61 5.95 21.25
C GLY A 95 -2.77 6.66 20.55
N LEU A 96 -2.69 6.89 19.23
CA LEU A 96 -3.77 7.52 18.47
C LEU A 96 -5.06 6.71 18.49
N ILE A 97 -4.97 5.37 18.49
CA ILE A 97 -6.11 4.47 18.63
C ILE A 97 -6.68 4.56 20.04
N GLU A 98 -5.84 4.54 21.08
CA GLU A 98 -6.25 4.63 22.48
C GLU A 98 -7.00 5.93 22.80
N PHE A 99 -6.54 7.06 22.24
CA PHE A 99 -7.21 8.35 22.39
C PHE A 99 -8.41 8.54 21.45
N GLY A 100 -8.77 7.53 20.66
CA GLY A 100 -9.91 7.58 19.73
C GLY A 100 -9.74 8.57 18.57
N VAL A 101 -8.51 9.00 18.29
CA VAL A 101 -8.18 9.96 17.22
C VAL A 101 -7.98 9.25 15.87
N SER A 102 -7.72 7.94 15.89
CA SER A 102 -7.54 7.11 14.70
C SER A 102 -8.47 5.89 14.72
N GLN A 103 -9.17 5.65 13.60
CA GLN A 103 -10.02 4.47 13.39
C GLN A 103 -9.33 3.36 12.58
N THR A 104 -8.03 3.48 12.32
CA THR A 104 -7.31 2.69 11.31
C THR A 104 -7.26 1.18 11.59
N ILE A 105 -7.64 0.70 12.79
CA ILE A 105 -7.71 -0.75 13.06
C ILE A 105 -8.94 -1.09 13.92
N SER A 106 -10.12 -1.17 13.30
CA SER A 106 -11.32 -1.70 13.98
C SER A 106 -11.87 -3.01 13.39
N SER A 107 -11.15 -3.68 12.46
CA SER A 107 -11.67 -4.94 11.88
C SER A 107 -10.75 -6.16 11.91
N ASN A 108 -9.42 -6.02 12.06
CA ASN A 108 -8.52 -7.18 11.91
C ASN A 108 -7.62 -7.49 13.13
N PHE A 109 -7.58 -6.67 14.19
CA PHE A 109 -6.77 -6.96 15.39
C PHE A 109 -7.60 -7.40 16.61
N LEU A 110 -8.92 -7.14 16.62
CA LEU A 110 -9.82 -7.56 17.70
C LEU A 110 -10.37 -8.99 17.55
N ARG A 111 -9.93 -9.78 16.56
CA ARG A 111 -10.40 -11.16 16.33
C ARG A 111 -9.38 -12.25 16.76
N THR A 112 -8.31 -11.88 17.45
CA THR A 112 -7.34 -12.83 17.98
C THR A 112 -7.15 -12.67 19.50
N ARG A 113 -8.27 -12.64 20.21
CA ARG A 113 -8.38 -13.14 21.59
C ARG A 113 -9.49 -14.17 21.63
#